data_AF-A0A8S2TRF0-F1
#
_entry.id   AF-A0A8S2TRF0-F1
#
_cell.length_a   1.000
_cell.length_b   1.000
_cell.length_c   1.000
_cell.angle_alpha   90.00
_cell.angle_beta   90.00
_cell.angle_gamma   90.00
#
_symmetry.space_group_name_H-M   'P 1'
#
loop_
_entity.id
_entity.type
_entity.pdbx_description
1 polymer ?
#
loop_
_entity_poly.entity_id
_entity_poly.type
_entity_poly.pdbx_seq_one_letter_code
_entity_poly.pdbx_strand_id
1 'polypeptide(L)'
;MDTSGALYNGYFYLTYPLFNLFQENDDGAGNEQFYIKAYLDSNVKYILVATTFGELVTVQFTIIATSPDNVKFLPNQYANKL
;
A
#
# COMPACT_ATOMS: atom_id res chain seq x y z
N MET A 1 15.14 2.74 5.48
CA MET A 1 14.88 1.64 4.52
C MET A 1 13.84 2.23 3.63
N ASP A 2 14.25 2.50 2.40
CA ASP A 2 13.40 3.15 1.45
C ASP A 2 12.27 2.23 0.98
N THR A 3 11.05 2.69 1.25
CA THR A 3 9.81 1.98 0.99
C THR A 3 8.82 2.91 0.32
N SER A 4 8.18 2.41 -0.74
CA SER A 4 7.09 3.12 -1.39
C SER A 4 5.77 2.43 -1.10
N GLY A 5 4.74 3.24 -0.79
CA GLY A 5 3.39 2.80 -0.58
C GLY A 5 2.46 3.40 -1.63
N ALA A 6 1.70 2.55 -2.32
CA ALA A 6 0.67 2.95 -3.27
C ALA A 6 -0.68 2.33 -2.89
N LEU A 7 -1.66 3.18 -2.65
CA LEU A 7 -3.02 2.82 -2.30
C LEU A 7 -3.92 2.90 -3.54
N TYR A 8 -4.69 1.86 -3.76
CA TYR A 8 -5.54 1.68 -4.93
C TYR A 8 -7.01 1.59 -4.52
N ASN A 9 -7.89 2.19 -5.31
CA ASN A 9 -9.33 2.04 -5.17
C ASN A 9 -9.79 0.76 -5.91
N GLY A 10 -10.29 -0.24 -5.18
CA GLY A 10 -10.76 -1.49 -5.75
C GLY A 10 -9.64 -2.46 -6.09
N TYR A 11 -9.19 -2.46 -7.36
CA TYR A 11 -8.27 -3.46 -7.90
C TYR A 11 -6.91 -2.87 -8.28
N PHE A 12 -5.85 -3.64 -8.09
CA PHE A 12 -4.51 -3.35 -8.61
C PHE A 12 -4.29 -4.11 -9.93
N TYR A 13 -3.91 -3.40 -10.99
CA TYR A 13 -3.59 -3.98 -12.28
C TYR A 13 -2.09 -3.88 -12.53
N LEU A 14 -1.40 -5.03 -12.50
CA LEU A 14 0.06 -5.07 -12.67
C LEU A 14 0.53 -4.43 -13.98
N THR A 15 -0.22 -4.62 -15.08
CA THR A 15 0.12 -4.06 -16.39
C THR A 15 -0.33 -2.61 -16.58
N TYR A 16 -1.18 -2.09 -15.69
CA TYR A 16 -1.71 -0.72 -15.74
C TYR A 16 -1.73 -0.11 -14.32
N PRO A 17 -0.55 0.07 -13.69
CA PRO A 17 -0.44 0.42 -12.27
C PRO A 17 -0.92 1.84 -11.96
N LEU A 18 -1.26 2.66 -12.95
CA LEU A 18 -1.81 4.00 -12.70
C LEU A 18 -3.35 4.04 -12.74
N PHE A 19 -4.00 2.97 -13.23
CA PHE A 19 -5.44 3.03 -13.58
C PHE A 19 -6.36 3.27 -12.38
N ASN A 20 -6.08 2.60 -11.26
CA ASN A 20 -6.84 2.70 -10.02
C ASN A 20 -6.04 3.34 -8.88
N LEU A 21 -4.93 3.98 -9.20
CA LEU A 21 -4.08 4.62 -8.21
C LEU A 21 -4.87 5.73 -7.53
N PHE A 22 -4.98 5.65 -6.20
CA PHE A 22 -5.71 6.62 -5.39
C PHE A 22 -4.75 7.58 -4.71
N GLN A 23 -3.70 7.06 -4.08
CA GLN A 23 -2.67 7.87 -3.44
C GLN A 23 -1.37 7.07 -3.35
N GLU A 24 -0.23 7.74 -3.49
CA GLU A 24 1.09 7.14 -3.27
C GLU A 24 1.97 8.09 -2.47
N ASN A 25 2.94 7.50 -1.77
CA ASN A 25 3.97 8.24 -1.05
C ASN A 25 5.17 7.31 -0.78
N ASP A 26 6.38 7.84 -0.79
CA ASP A 26 7.64 7.10 -0.61
C ASP A 26 8.49 7.60 0.57
N ASP A 27 8.25 8.80 1.11
CA ASP A 27 9.10 9.36 2.18
C ASP A 27 8.38 10.14 3.30
N GLY A 28 7.05 10.14 3.28
CA GLY A 28 6.21 11.04 4.07
C GLY A 28 6.22 10.82 5.58
N ALA A 29 6.74 9.68 6.07
CA ALA A 29 6.93 9.41 7.50
C ALA A 29 8.35 9.74 8.00
N GLY A 30 9.25 10.18 7.11
CA GLY A 30 10.69 10.28 7.40
C GLY A 30 11.35 8.90 7.49
N ASN A 31 12.68 8.88 7.61
CA ASN A 31 13.48 7.65 7.56
C ASN A 31 13.20 6.77 6.32
N GLU A 32 12.82 7.41 5.21
CA GLU A 32 12.48 6.76 3.93
C GLU A 32 11.27 5.82 4.03
N GLN A 33 10.37 6.08 4.98
CA GLN A 33 9.13 5.33 5.14
C GLN A 33 7.97 6.07 4.46
N PHE A 34 7.15 5.32 3.73
CA PHE A 34 5.91 5.87 3.20
C PHE A 34 4.95 6.28 4.32
N TYR A 35 4.19 7.34 4.06
CA TYR A 35 3.05 7.74 4.89
C TYR A 35 1.89 8.16 4.00
N ILE A 36 0.79 7.41 4.10
CA ILE A 36 -0.43 7.67 3.34
C ILE A 36 -1.50 8.17 4.31
N LYS A 37 -1.97 9.40 4.09
CA LYS A 37 -3.11 9.98 4.80
C LYS A 37 -4.23 10.24 3.80
N ALA A 38 -5.31 9.48 3.92
CA ALA A 38 -6.41 9.49 2.97
C ALA A 38 -7.78 9.40 3.66
N TYR A 39 -8.80 9.94 3.01
CA TYR A 39 -10.20 9.70 3.37
C TYR A 39 -10.72 8.53 2.53
N LEU A 40 -11.14 7.45 3.20
CA LEU A 40 -11.58 6.21 2.56
C LEU A 40 -13.06 5.99 2.80
N ASP A 41 -13.77 5.57 1.75
CA ASP A 41 -15.17 5.20 1.85
C ASP A 41 -15.31 3.81 2.46
N SER A 42 -16.11 3.69 3.52
CA SER A 42 -16.25 2.44 4.29
C SER A 42 -16.85 1.27 3.50
N ASN A 43 -17.57 1.56 2.41
CA ASN A 43 -18.17 0.56 1.52
C ASN A 43 -17.24 0.14 0.36
N VAL A 44 -16.01 0.67 0.31
CA VAL A 44 -15.06 0.43 -0.76
C VAL A 44 -13.88 -0.39 -0.24
N LYS A 45 -13.46 -1.38 -1.03
CA LYS A 45 -12.22 -2.12 -0.77
C LYS A 45 -11.06 -1.36 -1.40
N TYR A 46 -10.00 -1.18 -0.63
CA TYR A 46 -8.74 -0.61 -1.11
C TYR A 46 -7.64 -1.67 -1.08
N ILE A 47 -6.67 -1.54 -2.00
CA ILE A 47 -5.47 -2.38 -2.03
C ILE A 47 -4.27 -1.49 -1.75
N LEU A 48 -3.47 -1.86 -0.75
CA LEU A 48 -2.17 -1.27 -0.52
C LEU A 48 -1.10 -2.16 -1.15
N VAL A 49 -0.32 -1.60 -2.06
CA VAL A 49 0.92 -2.19 -2.57
C VAL A 49 2.07 -1.49 -1.87
N ALA A 50 2.92 -2.25 -1.18
CA ALA A 50 4.12 -1.75 -0.53
C ALA A 50 5.33 -2.40 -1.19
N THR A 51 6.28 -1.58 -1.64
CA THR A 51 7.51 -2.03 -2.30
C THR A 51 8.75 -1.49 -1.59
N THR A 52 9.89 -2.12 -1.84
CA THR A 52 11.20 -1.69 -1.35
C THR A 52 11.96 -0.96 -2.47
N PHE A 53 13.09 -0.36 -2.12
CA PHE A 53 13.98 0.40 -3.03
C PHE A 53 14.52 -0.36 -4.25
N GLY A 54 14.34 -1.68 -4.34
CA GLY A 54 14.95 -2.48 -5.39
C GLY A 54 14.18 -3.76 -5.69
N GLU A 55 14.36 -4.24 -6.91
CA GLU A 55 13.79 -5.51 -7.36
C GLU A 55 14.35 -6.68 -6.54
N LEU A 56 13.50 -7.68 -6.25
CA LEU A 56 13.86 -8.92 -5.56
C LEU A 56 14.41 -8.74 -4.14
N VAL A 57 14.31 -7.55 -3.55
CA VAL A 57 14.70 -7.29 -2.16
C VAL A 57 13.60 -7.78 -1.23
N THR A 58 13.89 -8.86 -0.50
CA THR A 58 13.02 -9.37 0.56
C THR A 58 13.42 -8.80 1.91
N VAL A 59 12.44 -8.28 2.65
CA VAL A 59 12.66 -7.74 4.00
C VAL A 59 11.44 -7.98 4.88
N GLN A 60 11.66 -8.01 6.19
CA GLN A 60 10.57 -8.02 7.15
C GLN A 60 10.01 -6.60 7.31
N PHE A 61 8.68 -6.48 7.30
CA PHE A 61 8.01 -5.20 7.44
C PHE A 61 6.76 -5.34 8.31
N THR A 62 6.30 -4.21 8.84
CA THR A 62 5.03 -4.09 9.56
C THR A 62 4.28 -2.90 9.00
N ILE A 63 2.99 -3.08 8.72
CA ILE A 63 2.10 -1.99 8.31
C ILE A 63 1.25 -1.60 9.51
N ILE A 64 1.23 -0.31 9.84
CA ILE A 64 0.40 0.26 10.90
C ILE A 64 -0.65 1.14 10.22
N ALA A 65 -1.93 0.87 10.48
CA ALA A 65 -3.03 1.73 10.08
C ALA A 65 -3.81 2.21 11.30
N THR A 66 -4.12 3.50 11.32
CA THR A 66 -4.97 4.13 12.32
C THR A 66 -6.18 4.74 11.63
N SER A 67 -7.35 4.54 12.23
CA SER A 67 -8.62 5.04 11.70
C SER A 67 -9.60 5.25 12.85
N PRO A 68 -10.54 6.20 12.74
CA PRO A 68 -11.68 6.29 13.65
C PRO A 68 -12.58 5.04 13.59
N ASP A 69 -12.59 4.35 12.45
CA ASP A 69 -13.36 3.12 12.21
C ASP A 69 -12.50 1.85 12.25
N ASN A 70 -13.16 0.69 12.31
CA ASN A 70 -12.47 -0.60 12.31
C ASN A 70 -11.79 -0.90 10.96
N VAL A 71 -10.45 -0.92 10.95
CA VAL A 71 -9.65 -1.38 9.81
C VAL A 71 -9.30 -2.85 9.98
N LYS A 72 -9.53 -3.64 8.92
CA LYS A 72 -9.13 -5.05 8.86
C LYS A 72 -8.26 -5.27 7.64
N PHE A 73 -7.04 -5.74 7.87
CA PHE A 73 -6.20 -6.23 6.79
C PHE A 73 -6.65 -7.63 6.39
N LEU A 74 -7.01 -7.78 5.12
CA LEU A 74 -7.32 -9.07 4.52
C LEU A 74 -6.12 -9.49 3.66
N PRO A 75 -5.50 -10.65 3.90
CA PRO A 75 -4.40 -11.12 3.06
C PRO A 75 -4.91 -11.28 1.62
N ASN A 76 -4.23 -10.61 0.68
CA ASN A 76 -4.51 -10.78 -0.74
C ASN A 76 -3.73 -12.02 -1.23
N GLN A 77 -4.42 -13.04 -1.72
CA GLN A 77 -3.82 -14.35 -2.07
C GLN A 77 -2.80 -14.29 -3.23
N TYR A 78 -2.56 -13.11 -3.80
CA TYR A 78 -1.60 -12.88 -4.87
C TYR A 78 -0.26 -12.29 -4.40
N ALA A 79 -0.09 -12.00 -3.09
CA ALA A 79 1.14 -11.43 -2.54
C ALA A 79 2.39 -12.32 -2.68
N ASN A 80 2.22 -13.63 -2.94
CA ASN A 80 3.31 -14.60 -3.04
C ASN A 80 3.69 -14.96 -4.50
N LYS A 81 3.26 -14.17 -5.50
CA LYS A 81 3.52 -14.46 -6.92
C LYS A 81 4.19 -13.31 -7.69
N LEU A 82 4.70 -12.29 -6.99
CA LEU A 82 5.58 -11.28 -7.57
C LEU A 82 7.03 -11.70 -7.39
#